data_AF-A0A395RGT6-F1
#
_entry.id   AF-A0A395RGT6-F1
#
_cell.length_a   1.000
_cell.length_b   1.000
_cell.length_c   1.000
_cell.angle_alpha   90.00
_cell.angle_beta   90.00
_cell.angle_gamma   90.00
#
_symmetry.space_group_name_H-M   'P 1'
#
loop_
_entity.id
_entity.type
_entity.pdbx_description
1 polymer ?
#
loop_
_entity_poly.entity_id
_entity_poly.type
_entity_poly.pdbx_seq_one_letter_code
_entity_poly.pdbx_strand_id
1 'polypeptide(L)'
;MVPCPFQARHLVVSAATAKEVFPALLAQNHRVAGTNDGLRDLFELARIGFEDLFFLNEEDQTYVDNRITGLQAKAKAEDSLTAHAPIVGLHVRHGDQHPLELQYSETYIPADVYLKQVSHYVEEYYNATGVEGPIKRHSITLLASDDPTVHEEPEFAHTIPSQDRIRLASKGAIARAGGNKHQSNNFVENTFGWEGGFFAPLFWNLGVNSQNNAAEAPAGVHVQDVNEEARHMAPPSQETLRLRGLVGRAYMMDLSVLAESSDKIVCTVSSMGCRLLAVMMGWEDSMENGGWHNVDGTYGWTGIDW
;
A
#
# COMPACT_ATOMS: atom_id res chain seq x y z
N MET A 1 -0.56 30.97 -3.14
CA MET A 1 -1.78 30.15 -2.95
C MET A 1 -2.72 30.98 -2.11
N VAL A 2 -3.89 31.37 -2.63
CA VAL A 2 -4.86 32.15 -1.84
C VAL A 2 -5.62 31.15 -0.96
N PRO A 3 -5.79 31.37 0.36
CA PRO A 3 -6.58 30.47 1.18
C PRO A 3 -8.02 30.46 0.66
N CYS A 4 -8.43 29.35 0.06
CA CYS A 4 -9.82 29.16 -0.34
C CYS A 4 -10.68 29.08 0.94
N PRO A 5 -11.77 29.85 1.03
CA PRO A 5 -12.71 29.69 2.14
C PRO A 5 -13.25 28.27 2.14
N PHE A 6 -13.41 27.65 3.31
CA PHE A 6 -13.86 26.25 3.48
C PHE A 6 -15.21 25.93 2.79
N GLN A 7 -15.96 26.97 2.42
CA GLN A 7 -17.23 26.93 1.70
C GLN A 7 -17.07 26.92 0.16
N ALA A 8 -15.84 26.85 -0.36
CA ALA A 8 -15.59 26.68 -1.78
C ALA A 8 -16.05 25.30 -2.25
N ARG A 9 -16.69 25.22 -3.43
CA ARG A 9 -17.17 23.95 -4.01
C ARG A 9 -16.05 22.97 -4.33
N HIS A 10 -14.85 23.46 -4.57
CA HIS A 10 -13.65 22.67 -4.82
C HIS A 10 -12.53 23.22 -3.92
N LEU A 11 -12.01 22.36 -3.06
CA LEU A 11 -10.92 22.67 -2.15
C LEU A 11 -9.71 21.82 -2.51
N VAL A 12 -8.61 22.46 -2.85
CA VAL A 12 -7.31 21.78 -2.93
C VAL A 12 -6.70 21.85 -1.55
N VAL A 13 -6.66 20.71 -0.86
CA VAL A 13 -6.04 20.60 0.47
C VAL A 13 -4.61 20.12 0.28
N SER A 14 -3.67 20.88 0.84
CA SER A 14 -2.25 20.51 0.86
C SER A 14 -1.88 19.99 2.25
N ALA A 15 -0.73 19.33 2.38
CA ALA A 15 -0.21 18.92 3.70
C ALA A 15 -0.14 20.11 4.70
N ALA A 16 0.17 21.31 4.20
CA ALA A 16 0.23 22.53 5.02
C ALA A 16 -1.14 23.02 5.50
N THR A 17 -2.22 22.76 4.76
CA THR A 17 -3.58 23.24 5.08
C THR A 17 -4.50 22.14 5.62
N ALA A 18 -4.06 20.88 5.60
CA ALA A 18 -4.80 19.70 6.03
C ALA A 18 -5.32 19.83 7.47
N LYS A 19 -4.46 20.26 8.40
CA LYS A 19 -4.80 20.38 9.83
C LYS A 19 -5.91 21.40 10.12
N GLU A 20 -6.07 22.39 9.24
CA GLU A 20 -7.09 23.43 9.39
C GLU A 20 -8.37 23.10 8.63
N VAL A 21 -8.25 22.48 7.46
CA VAL A 21 -9.39 22.25 6.55
C VAL A 21 -10.14 20.96 6.91
N PHE A 22 -9.44 19.86 7.22
CA PHE A 22 -10.11 18.58 7.46
C PHE A 22 -11.04 18.57 8.68
N PRO A 23 -10.68 19.12 9.86
CA PRO A 23 -11.61 19.13 11.00
C PRO A 23 -12.95 19.82 10.67
N ALA A 24 -12.91 20.90 9.90
CA ALA A 24 -14.11 21.63 9.48
C ALA A 24 -14.95 20.82 8.48
N LEU A 25 -14.31 20.18 7.49
CA LEU A 25 -15.00 19.32 6.50
C LEU A 25 -15.62 18.09 7.16
N LEU A 26 -14.90 17.45 8.07
CA LEU A 26 -15.38 16.27 8.79
C LEU A 26 -16.57 16.61 9.70
N ALA A 27 -16.49 17.72 10.43
CA ALA A 27 -17.60 18.20 11.24
C ALA A 27 -18.85 18.55 10.40
N GLN A 28 -18.67 18.99 9.16
CA GLN A 28 -19.78 19.26 8.24
C GLN A 28 -20.39 17.96 7.69
N ASN A 29 -19.57 17.01 7.23
CA ASN A 29 -20.05 15.74 6.68
C ASN A 29 -20.78 14.90 7.72
N HIS A 30 -20.27 14.86 8.96
CA HIS A 30 -20.94 14.15 10.06
C HIS A 30 -22.35 14.72 10.36
N ARG A 31 -22.56 16.03 10.14
CA ARG A 31 -23.90 16.65 10.28
C ARG A 31 -24.83 16.34 9.11
N VAL A 32 -24.29 16.11 7.92
CA VAL A 32 -25.06 15.85 6.69
C VAL A 32 -25.48 14.40 6.58
N ALA A 33 -24.61 13.46 6.97
CA ALA A 33 -24.88 12.03 6.92
C ALA A 33 -26.03 11.61 7.86
N GLY A 34 -26.22 12.33 8.98
CA GLY A 34 -27.35 12.08 9.89
C GLY A 34 -27.31 10.71 10.58
N THR A 35 -26.16 10.02 10.53
CA THR A 35 -25.95 8.73 11.18
C THR A 35 -25.32 8.93 12.57
N ASN A 36 -25.46 7.96 13.46
CA ASN A 36 -24.77 7.94 14.76
C ASN A 36 -23.37 7.30 14.65
N ASP A 37 -22.93 6.89 13.46
CA ASP A 37 -21.67 6.19 13.22
C ASP A 37 -20.71 7.05 12.40
N GLY A 38 -20.06 7.99 13.08
CA GLY A 38 -19.13 8.93 12.44
C GLY A 38 -17.91 8.27 11.80
N LEU A 39 -17.58 7.03 12.17
CA LEU A 39 -16.51 6.27 11.53
C LEU A 39 -16.96 5.78 10.15
N ARG A 40 -18.17 5.22 10.06
CA ARG A 40 -18.76 4.80 8.78
C ARG A 40 -18.93 5.98 7.82
N ASP A 41 -19.39 7.13 8.29
CA ASP A 41 -19.52 8.33 7.46
C ASP A 41 -18.17 8.78 6.87
N LEU A 42 -17.12 8.76 7.70
CA LEU A 42 -15.76 9.10 7.27
C LEU A 42 -15.21 8.09 6.26
N PHE A 43 -15.46 6.82 6.51
CA PHE A 43 -15.07 5.75 5.61
C PHE A 43 -15.79 5.87 4.25
N GLU A 44 -17.09 6.15 4.25
CA GLU A 44 -17.89 6.35 3.03
C GLU A 44 -17.40 7.56 2.23
N LEU A 45 -17.06 8.67 2.91
CA LEU A 45 -16.42 9.81 2.25
C LEU A 45 -15.08 9.42 1.58
N ALA A 46 -14.25 8.64 2.28
CA ALA A 46 -12.99 8.16 1.74
C ALA A 46 -13.22 7.21 0.54
N ARG A 47 -14.27 6.37 0.60
CA ARG A 47 -14.66 5.47 -0.48
C ARG A 47 -15.08 6.22 -1.73
N ILE A 48 -15.96 7.22 -1.60
CA ILE A 48 -16.36 8.07 -2.74
C ILE A 48 -15.14 8.76 -3.35
N GLY A 49 -14.27 9.32 -2.51
CA GLY A 49 -13.03 9.95 -2.99
C GLY A 49 -12.08 8.96 -3.69
N PHE A 50 -12.00 7.73 -3.21
CA PHE A 50 -11.24 6.66 -3.86
C PHE A 50 -11.84 6.34 -5.24
N GLU A 51 -13.13 6.03 -5.28
CA GLU A 51 -13.84 5.65 -6.51
C GLU A 51 -13.82 6.75 -7.56
N ASP A 52 -13.79 8.02 -7.19
CA ASP A 52 -13.77 9.15 -8.13
C ASP A 52 -12.36 9.54 -8.62
N LEU A 53 -11.30 9.18 -7.90
CA LEU A 53 -9.94 9.68 -8.16
C LEU A 53 -8.93 8.59 -8.54
N PHE A 54 -9.14 7.35 -8.12
CA PHE A 54 -8.17 6.28 -8.27
C PHE A 54 -8.64 5.27 -9.31
N PHE A 55 -8.25 5.51 -10.55
CA PHE A 55 -8.42 4.58 -11.65
C PHE A 55 -7.06 4.19 -12.23
N LEU A 56 -6.89 2.90 -12.49
CA LEU A 56 -5.79 2.42 -13.29
C LEU A 56 -6.02 2.81 -14.76
N ASN A 57 -4.94 3.04 -15.50
CA ASN A 57 -5.07 3.15 -16.95
C ASN A 57 -5.52 1.81 -17.55
N GLU A 58 -6.07 1.84 -18.76
CA GLU A 58 -6.65 0.66 -19.43
C GLU A 58 -5.70 -0.54 -19.49
N GLU A 59 -4.41 -0.28 -19.70
CA GLU A 59 -3.38 -1.32 -19.80
C GLU A 59 -3.10 -2.01 -18.46
N ASP A 60 -3.02 -1.22 -17.38
CA ASP A 60 -2.84 -1.72 -16.02
C ASP A 60 -4.09 -2.41 -15.50
N GLN A 61 -5.27 -1.83 -15.73
CA GLN A 61 -6.54 -2.43 -15.32
C GLN A 61 -6.69 -3.81 -15.96
N THR A 62 -6.44 -3.92 -17.27
CA THR A 62 -6.49 -5.21 -17.97
C THR A 62 -5.52 -6.23 -17.36
N TYR A 63 -4.33 -5.80 -16.96
CA TYR A 63 -3.38 -6.70 -16.31
C TYR A 63 -3.85 -7.12 -14.91
N VAL A 64 -4.33 -6.18 -14.11
CA VAL A 64 -4.86 -6.41 -12.75
C VAL A 64 -6.05 -7.37 -12.82
N ASP A 65 -7.01 -7.15 -13.72
CA ASP A 65 -8.18 -8.01 -13.92
C ASP A 65 -7.77 -9.46 -14.26
N ASN A 66 -6.81 -9.62 -15.18
CA ASN A 66 -6.27 -10.93 -15.57
C ASN A 66 -5.55 -11.59 -14.39
N ARG A 67 -4.82 -10.81 -13.60
CA ARG A 67 -4.10 -11.30 -12.41
C ARG A 67 -5.08 -11.79 -11.35
N ILE A 68 -6.09 -11.00 -11.02
CA ILE A 68 -7.16 -11.35 -10.08
C ILE A 68 -7.87 -12.63 -10.52
N THR A 69 -8.30 -12.69 -11.79
CA THR A 69 -8.96 -13.87 -12.36
C THR A 69 -8.08 -15.12 -12.25
N GLY A 70 -6.78 -15.00 -12.54
CA GLY A 70 -5.83 -16.10 -12.43
C GLY A 70 -5.65 -16.60 -10.99
N LEU A 71 -5.61 -15.69 -10.01
CA LEU A 71 -5.51 -16.02 -8.59
C LEU A 71 -6.77 -16.73 -8.08
N GLN A 72 -7.95 -16.21 -8.43
CA GLN A 72 -9.24 -16.82 -8.09
C GLN A 72 -9.41 -18.20 -8.75
N ALA A 73 -8.96 -18.36 -9.99
CA ALA A 73 -8.97 -19.66 -10.67
C ALA A 73 -8.03 -20.66 -9.97
N LYS A 74 -6.85 -20.22 -9.54
CA LYS A 74 -5.91 -21.05 -8.78
C LYS A 74 -6.53 -21.50 -7.45
N ALA A 75 -7.21 -20.60 -6.73
CA ALA A 75 -7.89 -20.94 -5.49
C ALA A 75 -8.99 -22.00 -5.66
N LYS A 76 -9.65 -22.04 -6.82
CA LYS A 76 -10.69 -23.04 -7.14
C LYS A 76 -10.14 -24.38 -7.64
N ALA A 77 -8.93 -24.39 -8.19
CA ALA A 77 -8.38 -25.56 -8.86
C ALA A 77 -7.66 -26.55 -7.93
N GLU A 78 -7.28 -26.13 -6.72
CA GLU A 78 -6.38 -26.90 -5.86
C GLU A 78 -7.08 -27.88 -4.90
N ASP A 79 -8.41 -27.85 -4.72
CA ASP A 79 -9.09 -28.78 -3.81
C ASP A 79 -10.54 -29.11 -4.22
N SER A 80 -10.93 -30.36 -4.00
CA SER A 80 -12.26 -30.92 -4.29
C SER A 80 -13.21 -30.92 -3.10
N LEU A 81 -12.71 -30.56 -1.90
CA LEU A 81 -13.47 -30.63 -0.65
C LEU A 81 -14.06 -29.28 -0.22
N THR A 82 -13.42 -28.16 -0.55
CA THR A 82 -13.95 -26.80 -0.38
C THR A 82 -14.20 -26.15 -1.73
N ALA A 83 -15.13 -25.18 -1.80
CA ALA A 83 -15.45 -24.50 -3.06
C ALA A 83 -14.28 -23.67 -3.61
N HIS A 84 -13.40 -23.18 -2.73
CA HIS A 84 -12.12 -22.56 -3.06
C HIS A 84 -11.18 -22.60 -1.84
N ALA A 85 -9.88 -22.38 -2.05
CA ALA A 85 -8.91 -22.05 -1.02
C ALA A 85 -9.10 -20.59 -0.55
N PRO A 86 -8.86 -20.27 0.73
CA PRO A 86 -8.84 -18.87 1.15
C PRO A 86 -7.62 -18.15 0.55
N ILE A 87 -7.84 -16.92 0.08
CA ILE A 87 -6.80 -16.00 -0.39
C ILE A 87 -6.54 -14.96 0.70
N VAL A 88 -5.33 -14.89 1.22
CA VAL A 88 -4.93 -13.94 2.27
C VAL A 88 -3.88 -12.98 1.71
N GLY A 89 -4.20 -11.69 1.68
CA GLY A 89 -3.30 -10.63 1.26
C GLY A 89 -2.44 -10.12 2.43
N LEU A 90 -1.15 -9.91 2.18
CA LEU A 90 -0.22 -9.28 3.09
C LEU A 90 0.25 -7.96 2.51
N HIS A 91 0.09 -6.88 3.28
CA HIS A 91 0.68 -5.59 2.93
C HIS A 91 1.69 -5.18 4.01
N VAL A 92 2.97 -5.27 3.65
CA VAL A 92 4.12 -5.03 4.54
C VAL A 92 4.77 -3.70 4.16
N ARG A 93 4.83 -2.76 5.12
CA ARG A 93 5.40 -1.43 4.93
C ARG A 93 6.71 -1.29 5.71
N HIS A 94 7.84 -1.17 5.00
CA HIS A 94 9.19 -1.08 5.60
C HIS A 94 9.95 0.23 5.26
N GLY A 95 9.36 1.18 4.54
CA GLY A 95 10.03 2.47 4.27
C GLY A 95 10.05 3.45 5.45
N ASP A 96 9.78 4.73 5.19
CA ASP A 96 9.95 5.85 6.13
C ASP A 96 8.93 5.93 7.27
N GLN A 97 7.89 5.09 7.25
CA GLN A 97 6.87 5.04 8.29
C GLN A 97 7.09 3.82 9.17
N HIS A 98 7.20 4.04 10.47
CA HIS A 98 7.31 2.99 11.47
C HIS A 98 5.94 2.68 12.10
N PRO A 99 5.78 1.46 12.64
CA PRO A 99 4.56 1.07 13.35
C PRO A 99 4.23 2.02 14.52
N LEU A 100 2.94 2.16 14.80
CA LEU A 100 2.43 2.92 15.95
C LEU A 100 2.71 2.21 17.27
N GLU A 101 2.77 0.87 17.26
CA GLU A 101 3.06 0.08 18.45
C GLU A 101 4.48 0.37 18.97
N LEU A 102 4.57 0.78 20.24
CA LEU A 102 5.82 1.26 20.84
C LEU A 102 6.98 0.27 20.75
N GLN A 103 6.71 -1.04 20.81
CA GLN A 103 7.77 -2.05 20.72
C GLN A 103 8.44 -2.10 19.34
N TYR A 104 7.75 -1.61 18.31
CA TYR A 104 8.23 -1.54 16.94
C TYR A 104 8.46 -0.11 16.46
N SER A 105 8.35 0.92 17.32
CA SER A 105 8.46 2.33 16.87
C SER A 105 9.82 2.67 16.26
N GLU A 106 10.88 1.92 16.61
CA GLU A 106 12.24 2.07 16.11
C GLU A 106 12.66 0.94 15.15
N THR A 107 11.71 0.10 14.73
CA THR A 107 11.94 -1.04 13.83
C THR A 107 10.70 -1.27 12.96
N TYR A 108 10.58 -2.43 12.33
CA TYR A 108 9.38 -2.85 11.61
C TYR A 108 8.73 -4.04 12.29
N ILE A 109 7.45 -4.28 11.97
CA ILE A 109 6.73 -5.45 12.46
C ILE A 109 7.35 -6.70 11.82
N PRO A 110 7.81 -7.67 12.62
CA PRO A 110 8.40 -8.90 12.11
C PRO A 110 7.45 -9.74 11.25
N ALA A 111 8.00 -10.47 10.27
CA ALA A 111 7.25 -11.34 9.36
C ALA A 111 6.39 -12.39 10.08
N ASP A 112 6.86 -12.92 11.22
CA ASP A 112 6.13 -13.92 12.00
C ASP A 112 4.80 -13.40 12.55
N VAL A 113 4.70 -12.10 12.85
CA VAL A 113 3.45 -11.47 13.29
C VAL A 113 2.39 -11.55 12.19
N TYR A 114 2.75 -11.20 10.95
CA TYR A 114 1.87 -11.30 9.80
C TYR A 114 1.49 -12.76 9.51
N LEU A 115 2.48 -13.65 9.45
CA LEU A 115 2.29 -15.06 9.08
C LEU A 115 1.50 -15.85 10.15
N LYS A 116 1.63 -15.47 11.42
CA LYS A 116 0.80 -16.01 12.49
C LYS A 116 -0.67 -15.65 12.26
N GLN A 117 -0.96 -14.43 11.82
CA GLN A 117 -2.32 -14.01 11.51
C GLN A 117 -2.88 -14.71 10.28
N VAL A 118 -2.06 -14.91 9.24
CA VAL A 118 -2.43 -15.75 8.09
C VAL A 118 -2.83 -17.15 8.55
N SER A 119 -1.98 -17.78 9.38
CA SER A 119 -2.24 -19.12 9.91
C SER A 119 -3.55 -19.17 10.69
N HIS A 120 -3.81 -18.17 11.52
CA HIS A 120 -5.06 -18.05 12.27
C HIS A 120 -6.28 -18.02 11.34
N TYR A 121 -6.25 -17.24 10.26
CA TYR A 121 -7.37 -17.18 9.31
C TYR A 121 -7.59 -18.45 8.52
N VAL A 122 -6.51 -19.11 8.11
CA VAL A 122 -6.62 -20.38 7.41
C VAL A 122 -7.26 -21.42 8.33
N GLU A 123 -6.84 -21.48 9.59
CA GLU A 123 -7.46 -22.36 10.58
C GLU A 123 -8.94 -22.02 10.82
N GLU A 124 -9.28 -20.75 10.99
CA GLU A 124 -10.66 -20.27 11.15
C GLU A 124 -11.54 -20.66 9.96
N TYR A 125 -11.06 -20.41 8.73
CA TYR A 125 -11.74 -20.76 7.49
C TYR A 125 -12.07 -22.26 7.44
N TYR A 126 -11.07 -23.12 7.59
CA TYR A 126 -11.28 -24.57 7.49
C TYR A 126 -12.14 -25.12 8.64
N ASN A 127 -12.01 -24.57 9.85
CA ASN A 127 -12.87 -24.97 10.97
C ASN A 127 -14.34 -24.60 10.70
N ALA A 128 -14.61 -23.46 10.06
CA ALA A 128 -15.96 -23.05 9.67
C ALA A 128 -16.57 -23.91 8.56
N THR A 129 -15.74 -24.49 7.66
CA THR A 129 -16.24 -25.38 6.60
C THR A 129 -16.79 -26.72 7.09
N GLY A 130 -16.49 -27.11 8.34
CA GLY A 130 -17.01 -28.35 8.94
C GLY A 130 -16.54 -29.64 8.28
N VAL A 131 -15.52 -29.57 7.41
CA VAL A 131 -14.97 -30.75 6.73
C VAL A 131 -14.06 -31.50 7.72
N GLU A 132 -14.48 -32.70 8.13
CA GLU A 132 -13.70 -33.57 9.02
C GLU A 132 -12.77 -34.49 8.20
N GLY A 133 -11.44 -34.39 8.42
CA GLY A 133 -10.45 -35.27 7.79
C GLY A 133 -9.04 -34.67 7.81
N PRO A 134 -8.00 -35.41 7.37
CA PRO A 134 -6.65 -34.87 7.17
C PRO A 134 -6.64 -33.98 5.91
N ILE A 135 -7.32 -32.85 5.96
CA ILE A 135 -7.33 -31.85 4.90
C ILE A 135 -5.98 -31.17 4.93
N LYS A 136 -5.31 -31.13 3.79
CA LYS A 136 -4.18 -30.23 3.61
C LYS A 136 -4.75 -28.82 3.55
N ARG A 137 -4.75 -28.13 4.70
CA ARG A 137 -5.13 -26.72 4.82
C ARG A 137 -4.18 -25.90 3.94
N HIS A 138 -4.64 -25.54 2.76
CA HIS A 138 -3.87 -24.77 1.80
C HIS A 138 -4.50 -23.39 1.67
N SER A 139 -3.68 -22.41 1.37
CA SER A 139 -4.12 -21.03 1.19
C SER A 139 -3.25 -20.38 0.14
N ILE A 140 -3.80 -19.38 -0.53
CA ILE A 140 -3.01 -18.51 -1.40
C ILE A 140 -2.64 -17.28 -0.58
N THR A 141 -1.35 -17.09 -0.30
CA THR A 141 -0.89 -15.90 0.41
C THR A 141 -0.27 -14.94 -0.59
N LEU A 142 -0.85 -13.76 -0.74
CA LEU A 142 -0.35 -12.69 -1.59
C LEU A 142 0.51 -11.73 -0.77
N LEU A 143 1.52 -11.12 -1.38
CA LEU A 143 2.38 -10.15 -0.72
C LEU A 143 2.57 -8.91 -1.59
N ALA A 144 2.30 -7.76 -1.01
CA ALA A 144 2.69 -6.44 -1.49
C ALA A 144 3.60 -5.78 -0.45
N SER A 145 4.72 -5.23 -0.92
CA SER A 145 5.59 -4.40 -0.09
C SER A 145 6.21 -3.28 -0.91
N ASP A 146 6.42 -2.15 -0.23
CA ASP A 146 7.20 -1.05 -0.76
C ASP A 146 8.72 -1.34 -0.71
N ASP A 147 9.17 -2.29 0.11
CA ASP A 147 10.57 -2.70 0.20
C ASP A 147 10.82 -4.00 -0.60
N PRO A 148 11.61 -3.96 -1.69
CA PRO A 148 11.90 -5.12 -2.50
C PRO A 148 12.65 -6.23 -1.74
N THR A 149 13.30 -5.92 -0.62
CA THR A 149 14.01 -6.92 0.19
C THR A 149 13.06 -7.82 0.97
N VAL A 150 11.84 -7.37 1.27
CA VAL A 150 10.80 -8.18 1.94
C VAL A 150 10.44 -9.40 1.12
N HIS A 151 10.37 -9.27 -0.21
CA HIS A 151 10.14 -10.40 -1.11
C HIS A 151 11.30 -11.40 -1.15
N GLU A 152 12.49 -11.03 -0.66
CA GLU A 152 13.66 -11.89 -0.58
C GLU A 152 13.80 -12.59 0.79
N GLU A 153 12.98 -12.22 1.78
CA GLU A 153 13.01 -12.83 3.12
C GLU A 153 12.57 -14.30 3.08
N PRO A 154 13.32 -15.22 3.74
CA PRO A 154 12.99 -16.65 3.77
C PRO A 154 11.57 -16.95 4.26
N GLU A 155 11.08 -16.16 5.20
CA GLU A 155 9.76 -16.25 5.81
C GLU A 155 8.66 -16.08 4.76
N PHE A 156 8.87 -15.20 3.78
CA PHE A 156 7.91 -14.90 2.70
C PHE A 156 8.12 -15.74 1.44
N ALA A 157 9.03 -16.72 1.44
CA ALA A 157 9.36 -17.53 0.25
C ALA A 157 8.16 -18.30 -0.36
N HIS A 158 7.11 -18.55 0.43
CA HIS A 158 5.89 -19.24 -0.01
C HIS A 158 4.79 -18.28 -0.48
N THR A 159 5.00 -16.97 -0.35
CA THR A 159 4.04 -15.95 -0.79
C THR A 159 4.14 -15.70 -2.29
N ILE A 160 3.04 -15.24 -2.87
CA ILE A 160 2.95 -14.85 -4.27
C ILE A 160 2.96 -13.32 -4.33
N PRO A 161 3.85 -12.67 -5.10
CA PRO A 161 3.78 -11.24 -5.32
C PRO A 161 2.41 -10.83 -5.89
N SER A 162 1.86 -9.73 -5.40
CA SER A 162 0.63 -9.11 -5.91
C SER A 162 0.67 -8.93 -7.42
N GLN A 163 1.67 -8.19 -7.91
CA GLN A 163 1.99 -8.11 -9.32
C GLN A 163 3.49 -8.25 -9.62
N ASP A 164 3.78 -8.54 -10.88
CA ASP A 164 5.13 -8.70 -11.43
C ASP A 164 5.40 -7.79 -12.65
N ARG A 165 4.43 -6.92 -12.98
CA ARG A 165 4.48 -6.00 -14.12
C ARG A 165 5.48 -4.87 -13.93
N ILE A 166 5.50 -4.27 -12.74
CA ILE A 166 6.44 -3.22 -12.35
C ILE A 166 7.05 -3.62 -11.02
N ARG A 167 8.31 -4.06 -11.05
CA ARG A 167 9.05 -4.49 -9.84
C ARG A 167 10.15 -3.50 -9.51
N LEU A 168 10.14 -3.06 -8.25
CA LEU A 168 11.29 -2.39 -7.66
C LEU A 168 12.38 -3.46 -7.42
N ALA A 169 13.62 -3.16 -7.78
CA ALA A 169 14.73 -4.10 -7.63
C ALA A 169 15.75 -3.53 -6.64
N SER A 170 16.21 -4.36 -5.70
CA SER A 170 17.35 -4.03 -4.86
C SER A 170 18.62 -3.93 -5.71
N LYS A 171 19.57 -3.05 -5.35
CA LYS A 171 20.89 -3.01 -6.03
C LYS A 171 21.56 -4.39 -6.05
N GLY A 172 21.39 -5.19 -5.00
CA GLY A 172 21.90 -6.56 -4.90
C GLY A 172 21.23 -7.52 -5.89
N ALA A 173 19.93 -7.40 -6.14
CA ALA A 173 19.23 -8.16 -7.19
C ALA A 173 19.70 -7.75 -8.59
N ILE A 174 19.89 -6.44 -8.84
CA ILE A 174 20.40 -5.93 -10.12
C ILE A 174 21.83 -6.44 -10.39
N ALA A 175 22.70 -6.41 -9.38
CA ALA A 175 24.08 -6.91 -9.49
C ALA A 175 24.12 -8.43 -9.78
N ARG A 176 23.21 -9.22 -9.19
CA ARG A 176 23.06 -10.66 -9.45
C ARG A 176 22.50 -10.94 -10.86
N ALA A 177 21.56 -10.13 -11.34
CA ALA A 177 20.92 -10.30 -12.66
C ALA A 177 21.84 -9.90 -13.84
N GLY A 178 22.79 -8.99 -13.62
CA GLY A 178 23.75 -8.54 -14.64
C GLY A 178 24.69 -9.64 -15.22
N GLY A 179 24.62 -10.87 -14.70
CA GLY A 179 25.41 -12.02 -15.18
C GLY A 179 24.82 -12.80 -16.36
N ASN A 180 23.51 -12.71 -16.63
CA ASN A 180 22.85 -13.56 -17.64
C ASN A 180 22.17 -12.73 -18.75
N LYS A 181 22.94 -12.41 -19.81
CA LYS A 181 22.52 -11.62 -20.98
C LYS A 181 21.55 -12.34 -21.96
N HIS A 182 20.90 -13.44 -21.61
CA HIS A 182 20.22 -14.29 -22.59
C HIS A 182 18.79 -14.74 -22.28
N GLN A 183 18.02 -14.02 -21.46
CA GLN A 183 16.57 -14.29 -21.38
C GLN A 183 15.70 -13.02 -21.41
N SER A 184 14.85 -12.99 -22.44
CA SER A 184 13.69 -12.11 -22.71
C SER A 184 13.96 -10.61 -22.91
N ASN A 185 13.97 -10.21 -24.18
CA ASN A 185 14.09 -8.85 -24.70
C ASN A 185 12.79 -8.02 -24.66
N ASN A 186 11.77 -8.36 -23.87
CA ASN A 186 10.46 -7.71 -24.03
C ASN A 186 9.96 -6.82 -22.88
N PHE A 187 10.59 -6.75 -21.71
CA PHE A 187 10.26 -5.71 -20.71
C PHE A 187 11.42 -5.50 -19.71
N VAL A 188 12.62 -5.20 -20.23
CA VAL A 188 13.70 -4.62 -19.40
C VAL A 188 13.75 -3.13 -19.69
N GLU A 189 12.71 -2.39 -19.29
CA GLU A 189 12.78 -0.94 -19.20
C GLU A 189 12.97 -0.53 -17.74
N ASN A 190 14.22 -0.12 -17.47
CA ASN A 190 14.70 0.63 -16.32
C ASN A 190 14.49 0.01 -14.93
N THR A 191 15.30 -0.99 -14.61
CA THR A 191 15.56 -1.41 -13.23
C THR A 191 16.34 -0.31 -12.47
N PHE A 192 15.62 0.50 -11.69
CA PHE A 192 16.20 1.50 -10.79
C PHE A 192 16.42 0.88 -9.40
N GLY A 193 17.62 1.06 -8.83
CA GLY A 193 18.07 0.33 -7.65
C GLY A 193 17.68 0.96 -6.30
N TRP A 194 16.99 0.19 -5.45
CA TRP A 194 16.63 0.52 -4.07
C TRP A 194 17.87 0.50 -3.14
N GLU A 195 18.11 1.58 -2.37
CA GLU A 195 19.18 1.68 -1.35
C GLU A 195 18.57 1.59 0.05
N GLY A 196 18.93 0.57 0.84
CA GLY A 196 18.72 0.56 2.29
C GLY A 196 17.29 0.72 2.81
N GLY A 197 16.26 0.34 2.05
CA GLY A 197 14.87 0.41 2.53
C GLY A 197 14.09 1.65 2.09
N PHE A 198 14.68 2.61 1.36
CA PHE A 198 13.97 3.83 1.00
C PHE A 198 14.61 4.60 -0.17
N PHE A 199 13.83 4.94 -1.20
CA PHE A 199 14.29 5.85 -2.26
C PHE A 199 14.29 7.28 -1.80
N ALA A 200 15.35 7.60 -1.08
CA ALA A 200 15.52 8.88 -0.47
C ALA A 200 15.29 10.05 -1.48
N PRO A 201 16.09 10.19 -2.53
CA PRO A 201 15.90 11.24 -3.54
C PRO A 201 14.50 11.34 -4.19
N LEU A 202 13.68 10.28 -4.17
CA LEU A 202 12.35 10.29 -4.75
C LEU A 202 11.33 11.02 -3.89
N PHE A 203 11.43 11.04 -2.56
CA PHE A 203 10.34 11.56 -1.71
C PHE A 203 10.61 12.94 -1.09
N TRP A 204 11.77 13.53 -1.35
CA TRP A 204 12.29 14.72 -0.63
C TRP A 204 11.51 16.04 -0.84
N ASN A 205 10.48 16.07 -1.70
CA ASN A 205 9.76 17.30 -2.06
C ASN A 205 8.23 17.18 -1.92
N LEU A 206 7.70 16.27 -1.10
CA LEU A 206 6.26 16.16 -0.86
C LEU A 206 5.77 17.14 0.22
N GLY A 207 5.89 18.44 -0.07
CA GLY A 207 5.06 19.47 0.57
C GLY A 207 5.30 19.78 2.05
N VAL A 208 6.43 19.37 2.64
CA VAL A 208 6.82 19.71 4.02
C VAL A 208 8.11 20.53 4.06
N ASN A 209 8.17 21.53 4.94
CA ASN A 209 9.42 22.21 5.27
C ASN A 209 10.36 21.23 5.96
N SER A 210 11.61 21.16 5.49
CA SER A 210 12.64 20.29 6.06
C SER A 210 12.79 20.54 7.56
N GLN A 211 12.50 19.54 8.39
CA GLN A 211 13.02 19.55 9.77
C GLN A 211 14.10 18.52 10.03
N ASN A 212 14.35 17.51 9.19
CA ASN A 212 15.33 16.47 9.53
C ASN A 212 16.29 16.12 8.37
N ASN A 213 17.55 16.52 8.54
CA ASN A 213 18.82 15.81 8.29
C ASN A 213 18.85 14.58 7.37
N ALA A 214 18.29 14.64 6.17
CA ALA A 214 18.62 13.66 5.15
C ALA A 214 20.00 13.96 4.56
N ALA A 215 21.04 13.28 5.06
CA ALA A 215 22.42 13.38 4.57
C ALA A 215 22.58 13.06 3.06
N GLU A 216 21.56 12.47 2.42
CA GLU A 216 21.53 12.07 1.01
C GLU A 216 20.44 12.75 0.19
N ALA A 217 20.00 13.96 0.57
CA ALA A 217 19.31 14.81 -0.38
C ALA A 217 20.19 14.94 -1.65
N PRO A 218 19.69 14.61 -2.86
CA PRO A 218 20.49 14.76 -4.07
C PRO A 218 21.00 16.19 -4.07
N ALA A 219 22.33 16.36 -4.13
CA ALA A 219 22.98 17.65 -4.09
C ALA A 219 22.21 18.58 -5.01
N GLY A 220 21.49 19.51 -4.39
CA GLY A 220 20.34 20.17 -5.01
C GLY A 220 20.72 20.67 -6.39
N VAL A 221 19.78 20.57 -7.34
CA VAL A 221 19.86 21.23 -8.64
C VAL A 221 20.59 22.56 -8.45
N HIS A 222 21.76 22.71 -9.07
CA HIS A 222 22.53 23.95 -9.00
C HIS A 222 21.74 25.02 -9.78
N VAL A 223 20.71 25.55 -9.14
CA VAL A 223 19.99 26.71 -9.63
C VAL A 223 20.86 27.90 -9.23
N GLN A 224 21.52 28.51 -10.21
CA GLN A 224 22.21 29.79 -10.00
C GLN A 224 21.18 30.81 -9.47
N ASP A 225 21.58 31.60 -8.47
CA ASP A 225 20.81 32.74 -7.93
C ASP A 225 19.53 32.45 -7.12
N VAL A 226 19.44 31.33 -6.39
CA VAL A 226 18.38 31.11 -5.38
C VAL A 226 18.93 30.94 -3.97
N ASN A 227 18.27 31.58 -3.01
CA ASN A 227 18.53 31.48 -1.57
C ASN A 227 18.42 30.03 -1.07
N GLU A 228 19.09 29.73 0.04
CA GLU A 228 19.19 28.40 0.63
C GLU A 228 17.81 27.75 0.89
N GLU A 229 16.82 28.57 1.27
CA GLU A 229 15.42 28.17 1.45
C GLU A 229 14.74 27.68 0.15
N ALA A 230 15.08 28.27 -0.99
CA ALA A 230 14.53 27.87 -2.29
C ALA A 230 15.19 26.60 -2.87
N ARG A 231 16.37 26.21 -2.38
CA ARG A 231 16.98 24.91 -2.71
C ARG A 231 16.18 23.74 -2.14
N HIS A 232 15.58 23.94 -0.97
CA HIS A 232 14.62 23.01 -0.36
C HIS A 232 13.25 22.99 -1.04
N MET A 233 13.00 23.89 -2.00
CA MET A 233 11.79 23.98 -2.81
C MET A 233 12.05 23.71 -4.30
N ALA A 234 13.24 23.23 -4.66
CA ALA A 234 13.59 22.97 -6.05
C ALA A 234 12.63 21.92 -6.63
N PRO A 235 12.02 22.19 -7.80
CA PRO A 235 11.07 21.25 -8.40
C PRO A 235 11.78 19.92 -8.70
N PRO A 236 11.11 18.78 -8.50
CA PRO A 236 11.69 17.48 -8.83
C PRO A 236 12.09 17.42 -10.31
N SER A 237 13.20 16.74 -10.61
CA SER A 237 13.61 16.52 -12.00
C SER A 237 12.55 15.70 -12.76
N GLN A 238 12.57 15.77 -14.09
CA GLN A 238 11.69 14.94 -14.93
C GLN A 238 11.88 13.44 -14.69
N GLU A 239 13.13 13.03 -14.42
CA GLU A 239 13.44 11.64 -14.07
C GLU A 239 12.84 11.27 -12.70
N THR A 240 12.97 12.14 -11.70
CA THR A 240 12.33 11.96 -10.39
C THR A 240 10.81 11.85 -10.51
N LEU A 241 10.16 12.69 -11.33
CA LEU A 241 8.72 12.63 -11.57
C LEU A 241 8.31 11.33 -12.27
N ARG A 242 9.08 10.90 -13.28
CA ARG A 242 8.85 9.62 -13.97
C ARG A 242 8.96 8.44 -12.99
N LEU A 243 9.98 8.44 -12.13
CA LEU A 243 10.19 7.41 -11.11
C LEU A 243 9.06 7.37 -10.09
N ARG A 244 8.63 8.54 -9.57
CA ARG A 244 7.45 8.64 -8.70
C ARG A 244 6.21 8.06 -9.37
N GLY A 245 6.01 8.36 -10.65
CA GLY A 245 4.91 7.80 -11.44
C GLY A 245 4.97 6.27 -11.52
N LEU A 246 6.16 5.70 -11.75
CA LEU A 246 6.34 4.25 -11.79
C LEU A 246 6.10 3.57 -10.44
N VAL A 247 6.65 4.14 -9.35
CA VAL A 247 6.45 3.62 -7.98
C VAL A 247 4.99 3.71 -7.57
N GLY A 248 4.35 4.86 -7.81
CA GLY A 248 2.92 5.04 -7.50
C GLY A 248 2.02 4.12 -8.31
N ARG A 249 2.31 3.93 -9.61
CA ARG A 249 1.62 2.99 -10.49
C ARG A 249 1.76 1.54 -9.99
N ALA A 250 2.98 1.11 -9.68
CA ALA A 250 3.25 -0.22 -9.13
C ALA A 250 2.46 -0.46 -7.85
N TYR A 251 2.55 0.50 -6.92
CA TYR A 251 1.90 0.43 -5.62
C TYR A 251 0.36 0.35 -5.76
N MET A 252 -0.25 1.18 -6.62
CA MET A 252 -1.70 1.10 -6.84
C MET A 252 -2.13 -0.24 -7.45
N MET A 253 -1.36 -0.79 -8.39
CA MET A 253 -1.65 -2.13 -8.91
C MET A 253 -1.51 -3.21 -7.83
N ASP A 254 -0.49 -3.11 -6.97
CA ASP A 254 -0.32 -4.03 -5.84
C ASP A 254 -1.55 -4.01 -4.92
N LEU A 255 -1.99 -2.82 -4.52
CA LEU A 255 -3.16 -2.66 -3.66
C LEU A 255 -4.46 -3.13 -4.33
N SER A 256 -4.65 -2.86 -5.63
CA SER A 256 -5.83 -3.34 -6.37
C SER A 256 -5.90 -4.86 -6.42
N VAL A 257 -4.78 -5.53 -6.73
CA VAL A 257 -4.75 -7.00 -6.72
C VAL A 257 -5.06 -7.52 -5.32
N LEU A 258 -4.47 -6.94 -4.27
CA LEU A 258 -4.74 -7.37 -2.89
C LEU A 258 -6.22 -7.20 -2.53
N ALA A 259 -6.79 -6.01 -2.73
CA ALA A 259 -8.15 -5.68 -2.33
C ALA A 259 -9.21 -6.53 -3.05
N GLU A 260 -9.02 -6.81 -4.34
CA GLU A 260 -10.04 -7.48 -5.16
C GLU A 260 -9.91 -9.01 -5.20
N SER A 261 -8.74 -9.55 -4.86
CA SER A 261 -8.51 -11.01 -4.88
C SER A 261 -8.46 -11.66 -3.51
N SER A 262 -8.26 -10.90 -2.43
CA SER A 262 -8.10 -11.48 -1.08
C SER A 262 -9.43 -11.54 -0.32
N ASP A 263 -9.69 -12.67 0.35
CA ASP A 263 -10.79 -12.80 1.31
C ASP A 263 -10.48 -12.05 2.62
N LYS A 264 -9.19 -12.02 2.99
CA LYS A 264 -8.65 -11.34 4.17
C LYS A 264 -7.38 -10.60 3.82
N ILE A 265 -7.16 -9.44 4.43
CA ILE A 265 -5.93 -8.65 4.32
C ILE A 265 -5.33 -8.43 5.72
N VAL A 266 -4.04 -8.71 5.86
CA VAL A 266 -3.24 -8.40 7.04
C VAL A 266 -2.26 -7.30 6.71
N CYS A 267 -2.30 -6.20 7.46
CA CYS A 267 -1.46 -5.04 7.22
C CYS A 267 -1.22 -4.21 8.48
N THR A 268 -0.43 -3.14 8.36
CA THR A 268 -0.12 -2.20 9.45
C THR A 268 -0.83 -0.87 9.26
N VAL A 269 -1.68 -0.49 10.22
CA VAL A 269 -2.50 0.73 10.11
C VAL A 269 -1.67 2.02 10.13
N SER A 270 -0.42 2.01 10.61
CA SER A 270 0.53 3.10 10.38
C SER A 270 0.71 3.44 8.89
N SER A 271 0.54 2.48 7.98
CA SER A 271 0.62 2.71 6.55
C SER A 271 -0.69 3.20 5.94
N MET A 272 -0.61 4.26 5.14
CA MET A 272 -1.74 4.70 4.30
C MET A 272 -2.18 3.62 3.32
N GLY A 273 -1.28 2.75 2.84
CA GLY A 273 -1.68 1.62 1.99
C GLY A 273 -2.62 0.67 2.71
N CYS A 274 -2.34 0.36 3.98
CA CYS A 274 -3.20 -0.49 4.78
C CYS A 274 -4.58 0.16 4.97
N ARG A 275 -4.63 1.46 5.29
CA ARG A 275 -5.91 2.19 5.43
C ARG A 275 -6.68 2.24 4.11
N LEU A 276 -5.98 2.45 3.00
CA LEU A 276 -6.57 2.47 1.67
C LEU A 276 -7.12 1.09 1.27
N LEU A 277 -6.43 0.00 1.61
CA LEU A 277 -6.93 -1.36 1.36
C LEU A 277 -8.29 -1.60 2.00
N ALA A 278 -8.50 -1.13 3.23
CA ALA A 278 -9.83 -1.20 3.86
C ALA A 278 -10.88 -0.48 3.00
N VAL A 279 -10.58 0.75 2.58
CA VAL A 279 -11.45 1.54 1.70
C VAL A 279 -11.71 0.84 0.37
N MET A 280 -10.69 0.22 -0.24
CA MET A 280 -10.78 -0.51 -1.52
C MET A 280 -11.64 -1.77 -1.42
N MET A 281 -11.62 -2.47 -0.27
CA MET A 281 -12.51 -3.59 0.00
C MET A 281 -13.96 -3.14 0.24
N GLY A 282 -14.18 -1.92 0.74
CA GLY A 282 -15.51 -1.45 1.11
C GLY A 282 -15.88 -1.78 2.56
N TRP A 283 -16.92 -1.13 3.09
CA TRP A 283 -17.23 -1.18 4.53
C TRP A 283 -17.66 -2.57 4.99
N GLU A 284 -18.56 -3.19 4.22
CA GLU A 284 -19.12 -4.51 4.50
C GLU A 284 -18.01 -5.57 4.55
N ASP A 285 -17.16 -5.62 3.52
CA ASP A 285 -16.11 -6.63 3.44
C ASP A 285 -14.95 -6.34 4.40
N SER A 286 -14.51 -5.09 4.53
CA SER A 286 -13.38 -4.77 5.42
C SER A 286 -13.73 -4.76 6.90
N MET A 287 -14.82 -4.10 7.29
CA MET A 287 -15.15 -3.83 8.69
C MET A 287 -16.17 -4.83 9.24
N GLU A 288 -17.33 -5.00 8.59
CA GLU A 288 -18.41 -5.85 9.11
C GLU A 288 -18.05 -7.34 9.04
N ASN A 289 -17.48 -7.77 7.92
CA ASN A 289 -17.03 -9.14 7.69
C ASN A 289 -15.60 -9.39 8.22
N GLY A 290 -14.92 -8.35 8.74
CA GLY A 290 -13.55 -8.43 9.25
C GLY A 290 -12.54 -8.83 8.18
N GLY A 291 -12.74 -8.39 6.93
CA GLY A 291 -11.84 -8.62 5.80
C GLY A 291 -10.50 -7.91 5.94
N TRP A 292 -10.46 -6.81 6.68
CA TRP A 292 -9.25 -6.03 6.91
C TRP A 292 -8.75 -6.20 8.35
N HIS A 293 -7.47 -6.48 8.52
CA HIS A 293 -6.88 -6.70 9.83
C HIS A 293 -5.56 -6.00 10.04
N ASN A 294 -5.52 -5.23 11.12
CA ASN A 294 -4.35 -4.51 11.58
C ASN A 294 -3.51 -5.37 12.55
N VAL A 295 -2.22 -5.47 12.30
CA VAL A 295 -1.24 -6.07 13.23
C VAL A 295 -0.39 -5.05 14.00
N ASP A 296 -0.61 -3.76 13.74
CA ASP A 296 0.06 -2.65 14.41
C ASP A 296 -0.75 -2.21 15.64
N GLY A 297 -0.56 -2.89 16.76
CA GLY A 297 -1.24 -2.61 18.03
C GLY A 297 -2.77 -2.80 17.99
N THR A 298 -3.48 -2.18 18.93
CA THR A 298 -4.95 -2.27 19.06
C THR A 298 -5.69 -1.16 18.33
N TYR A 299 -5.04 -0.53 17.35
CA TYR A 299 -5.60 0.61 16.63
C TYR A 299 -6.60 0.14 15.56
N GLY A 300 -7.74 0.82 15.49
CA GLY A 300 -8.73 0.61 14.43
C GLY A 300 -8.39 1.44 13.18
N TRP A 301 -9.21 1.29 12.13
CA TRP A 301 -9.09 2.15 10.96
C TRP A 301 -9.34 3.61 11.32
N THR A 302 -8.46 4.48 10.84
CA THR A 302 -8.61 5.94 10.94
C THR A 302 -8.31 6.53 9.57
N GLY A 303 -9.06 7.56 9.16
CA GLY A 303 -8.88 8.16 7.84
C GLY A 303 -7.50 8.79 7.67
N ILE A 304 -7.17 9.80 8.47
CA ILE A 304 -5.90 10.54 8.41
C ILE A 304 -5.32 10.61 9.82
N ASP A 305 -4.05 10.24 9.98
CA ASP A 305 -3.26 10.54 11.19
C ASP A 305 -2.56 11.89 11.04
N TRP A 306 -2.44 12.64 12.14
CA TRP A 306 -2.00 14.05 12.15
C TRP A 306 -0.76 14.32 13.00
#